data_AF-A0A432XKT9-F1
#
_entry.id   AF-A0A432XKT9-F1
#
_cell.length_a   1.000
_cell.length_b   1.000
_cell.length_c   1.000
_cell.angle_alpha   90.00
_cell.angle_beta   90.00
_cell.angle_gamma   90.00
#
_symmetry.space_group_name_H-M   'P 1'
#
loop_
_entity.id
_entity.type
_entity.pdbx_description
1 polymer ?
#
loop_
_entity_poly.entity_id
_entity_poly.type
_entity_poly.pdbx_seq_one_letter_code
_entity_poly.pdbx_strand_id
1 'polypeptide(L)'
;MKDIKHLVIKLLMSAVLVSATLALPAYSQQPEPETLQQRLLGKSAEASLKLLFDSPEDYTLTPEQARALPYAANYARVGEGARGLVVLGENDNVVHNGNVLGLRQQWFTGAKEVVETYNGRVISLQSLNTAQVKHLWITRVTDANSQDTSGQKTGGPNTEYHEYHEYHEYHIDARVPSPYHTAHKPHYMTKRHSYKVTTLNAGETEQLTLPNGRSINATIVRELLSQNGEPQATNEFFSDPATGRIVHSKQWLGPELGYFEFTEVQPYNGGAGNMQNWAFSPVGIESGTEQEFQQLTTTDGSDPLQYIEVRVVNANSNHAAQQTSKHTGLFYANSRLNQAVTEYHRNGVQQPYYEPLTRLSSAKLEQQFAARKQGMATKLALLAQTYKHDGNEELAKHASALATSFNHWPLKASYIHGMSLANARLDLAQNPVLNTADATMSSGHIPYYELRLNPAPLGPQAMQQVGLTYLNPEYVYVVDAFGVITQVPMQHYNSNAAQRAIAEQPGAVVLYSINDNDLPKGFRDINLQLAQFLQHWQFSVNWQDNVSNDAKAQ
;
A
#
# COMPACT_ATOMS: atom_id res chain seq x y z
N MET A 1 12.02 70.01 -17.77
CA MET A 1 11.02 69.86 -16.68
C MET A 1 11.50 68.71 -15.81
N LYS A 2 12.33 69.04 -14.81
CA LYS A 2 12.05 68.94 -13.35
C LYS A 2 11.79 67.49 -12.89
N ASP A 3 12.39 66.93 -11.85
CA ASP A 3 13.53 67.21 -10.94
C ASP A 3 13.66 65.93 -10.08
N ILE A 4 14.84 65.30 -9.96
CA ILE A 4 15.78 65.29 -8.81
C ILE A 4 15.20 64.81 -7.45
N LYS A 5 15.84 63.77 -6.85
CA LYS A 5 16.49 63.72 -5.49
C LYS A 5 16.43 62.30 -4.86
N HIS A 6 17.43 61.74 -4.17
CA HIS A 6 18.87 62.02 -3.98
C HIS A 6 19.53 60.83 -3.23
N LEU A 7 20.83 60.67 -3.47
CA LEU A 7 21.83 59.84 -2.78
C LEU A 7 22.46 60.64 -1.62
N VAL A 8 22.93 60.02 -0.54
CA VAL A 8 23.99 60.60 0.33
C VAL A 8 24.99 59.55 0.80
N ILE A 9 26.25 59.81 0.46
CA ILE A 9 27.51 59.22 0.93
C ILE A 9 28.10 60.15 2.02
N LYS A 10 28.84 59.61 3.01
CA LYS A 10 29.95 60.35 3.63
C LYS A 10 31.04 59.44 4.23
N LEU A 11 32.25 59.58 3.69
CA LEU A 11 33.56 59.23 4.24
C LEU A 11 34.09 60.38 5.12
N LEU A 12 34.93 60.10 6.14
CA LEU A 12 36.29 60.67 6.30
C LEU A 12 37.02 60.22 7.58
N MET A 13 38.35 60.06 7.43
CA MET A 13 39.39 59.72 8.40
C MET A 13 39.89 60.92 9.26
N SER A 14 40.42 60.62 10.46
CA SER A 14 41.70 61.11 11.08
C SER A 14 41.71 60.68 12.57
N ALA A 15 42.60 59.85 13.11
CA ALA A 15 44.06 59.88 13.32
C ALA A 15 44.49 60.34 14.75
N VAL A 16 45.11 59.39 15.48
CA VAL A 16 46.10 59.46 16.58
C VAL A 16 45.65 59.75 18.03
N LEU A 17 45.74 58.73 18.90
CA LEU A 17 46.60 58.76 20.10
C LEU A 17 46.90 57.36 20.65
N VAL A 18 48.17 57.16 20.99
CA VAL A 18 48.82 55.94 21.47
C VAL A 18 48.48 55.68 22.94
N SER A 19 48.12 54.44 23.26
CA SER A 19 48.41 53.83 24.57
C SER A 19 48.47 52.32 24.39
N ALA A 20 49.68 51.79 24.48
CA ALA A 20 49.95 50.36 24.46
C ALA A 20 49.61 49.76 25.83
N THR A 21 48.58 48.93 25.87
CA THR A 21 48.36 47.99 26.97
C THR A 21 48.36 46.60 26.37
N LEU A 22 49.37 45.81 26.73
CA LEU A 22 49.49 44.40 26.38
C LEU A 22 48.30 43.63 26.97
N ALA A 23 47.25 43.43 26.18
CA ALA A 23 46.20 42.47 26.47
C ALA A 23 46.62 41.13 25.85
N LEU A 24 46.80 40.12 26.72
CA LEU A 24 46.96 38.72 26.31
C LEU A 24 45.80 38.33 25.38
N PRO A 25 46.04 37.48 24.36
CA PRO A 25 44.97 37.02 23.50
C PRO A 25 43.92 36.31 24.35
N ALA A 26 42.70 36.84 24.37
CA ALA A 26 41.56 36.13 24.90
C ALA A 26 41.43 34.84 24.08
N TYR A 27 41.70 33.70 24.72
CA TYR A 27 41.33 32.39 24.20
C TYR A 27 39.83 32.44 23.94
N SER A 28 39.44 32.57 22.67
CA SER A 28 38.05 32.38 22.26
C SER A 28 37.72 30.94 22.61
N GLN A 29 37.03 30.72 23.72
CA GLN A 29 36.38 29.44 23.97
C GLN A 29 35.46 29.23 22.77
N GLN A 30 35.83 28.31 21.87
CA GLN A 30 34.87 27.80 20.91
C GLN A 30 33.68 27.32 21.75
N PRO A 31 32.44 27.77 21.43
CA PRO A 31 31.28 27.27 22.14
C PRO A 31 31.32 25.75 22.08
N GLU A 32 31.23 25.11 23.25
CA GLU A 32 31.19 23.65 23.30
C GLU A 32 30.10 23.18 22.33
N PRO A 33 30.38 22.17 21.50
CA PRO A 33 29.38 21.65 20.57
C PRO A 33 28.14 21.25 21.37
N GLU A 34 26.99 21.82 21.03
CA GLU A 34 25.72 21.51 21.70
C GLU A 34 25.56 20.00 21.82
N THR A 35 25.37 19.53 23.05
CA THR A 35 25.14 18.12 23.31
C THR A 35 23.85 17.69 22.62
N LEU A 36 23.81 16.46 22.11
CA LEU A 36 22.63 15.93 21.44
C LEU A 36 21.38 15.97 22.35
N GLN A 37 21.55 15.85 23.67
CA GLN A 37 20.49 16.07 24.65
C GLN A 37 19.90 17.49 24.56
N GLN A 38 20.74 18.52 24.46
CA GLN A 38 20.28 19.91 24.24
C GLN A 38 19.61 20.08 22.88
N ARG A 39 20.04 19.34 21.85
CA ARG A 39 19.41 19.37 20.52
C ARG A 39 18.05 18.66 20.47
N LEU A 40 17.81 17.69 21.34
CA LEU A 40 16.56 16.91 21.43
C LEU A 40 15.53 17.52 22.40
N LEU A 41 15.99 18.13 23.50
CA LEU A 41 15.12 18.75 24.50
C LEU A 41 14.47 20.03 23.94
N GLY A 42 13.12 20.04 23.89
CA GLY A 42 12.34 21.19 23.42
C GLY A 42 12.07 21.22 21.90
N LYS A 43 12.48 20.20 21.15
CA LYS A 43 12.06 20.00 19.75
C LYS A 43 10.78 19.17 19.67
N SER A 44 10.00 19.36 18.61
CA SER A 44 8.87 18.45 18.30
C SER A 44 9.40 17.04 18.04
N ALA A 45 8.55 16.03 18.22
CA ALA A 45 8.90 14.64 17.90
C ALA A 45 9.51 14.57 16.49
N GLU A 46 8.83 15.09 15.46
CA GLU A 46 9.35 15.12 14.08
C GLU A 46 10.75 15.73 13.93
N ALA A 47 11.04 16.85 14.60
CA ALA A 47 12.36 17.49 14.51
C ALA A 47 13.44 16.68 15.24
N SER A 48 13.10 16.04 16.36
CA SER A 48 13.98 15.09 17.04
C SER A 48 14.23 13.84 16.21
N LEU A 49 13.20 13.32 15.53
CA LEU A 49 13.31 12.17 14.62
C LEU A 49 14.22 12.51 13.42
N LYS A 50 14.00 13.64 12.74
CA LYS A 50 14.85 14.06 11.62
C LYS A 50 16.33 14.17 12.00
N LEU A 51 16.61 14.71 13.19
CA LEU A 51 17.97 14.85 13.72
C LEU A 51 18.65 13.49 13.98
N LEU A 52 17.87 12.52 14.46
CA LEU A 52 18.34 11.18 14.84
C LEU A 52 18.50 10.24 13.64
N PHE A 53 17.85 10.51 12.50
CA PHE A 53 17.65 9.51 11.43
C PHE A 53 18.20 9.85 10.05
N ASP A 54 18.65 11.08 9.81
CA ASP A 54 19.27 11.45 8.52
C ASP A 54 20.81 11.17 8.51
N SER A 55 21.37 10.53 9.53
CA SER A 55 22.80 10.21 9.61
C SER A 55 23.14 8.99 8.74
N PRO A 56 24.14 9.07 7.83
CA PRO A 56 24.60 7.93 7.04
C PRO A 56 25.46 6.94 7.86
N GLU A 57 25.80 7.27 9.11
CA GLU A 57 26.63 6.46 10.00
C GLU A 57 25.79 5.77 11.09
N ASP A 58 26.28 4.62 11.56
CA ASP A 58 25.71 3.89 12.69
C ASP A 58 25.51 4.80 13.90
N TYR A 59 24.26 4.91 14.34
CA TYR A 59 23.92 5.73 15.49
C TYR A 59 23.85 4.90 16.77
N THR A 60 24.44 5.40 17.86
CA THR A 60 24.44 4.73 19.17
C THR A 60 24.28 5.75 20.30
N LEU A 61 23.16 5.66 21.01
CA LEU A 61 22.91 6.32 22.30
C LEU A 61 23.77 5.70 23.40
N THR A 62 24.18 6.54 24.35
CA THR A 62 24.71 6.02 25.63
C THR A 62 23.59 5.37 26.45
N PRO A 63 23.92 4.49 27.42
CA PRO A 63 22.93 3.91 28.32
C PRO A 63 22.07 4.93 29.06
N GLU A 64 22.65 6.08 29.44
CA GLU A 64 21.94 7.18 30.10
C GLU A 64 20.94 7.84 29.14
N GLN A 65 21.36 8.08 27.89
CA GLN A 65 20.49 8.66 26.86
C GLN A 65 19.35 7.73 26.49
N ALA A 66 19.63 6.43 26.33
CA ALA A 66 18.62 5.41 26.04
C ALA A 66 17.55 5.34 27.15
N ARG A 67 17.97 5.32 28.42
CA ARG A 67 17.07 5.32 29.59
C ARG A 67 16.27 6.62 29.73
N ALA A 68 16.79 7.73 29.23
CA ALA A 68 16.13 9.03 29.26
C ALA A 68 15.06 9.22 28.18
N LEU A 69 14.90 8.27 27.24
CA LEU A 69 13.84 8.35 26.23
C LEU A 69 12.46 8.19 26.89
N PRO A 70 11.51 9.12 26.67
CA PRO A 70 10.18 9.06 27.27
C PRO A 70 9.23 8.10 26.52
N TYR A 71 9.71 7.45 25.46
CA TYR A 71 8.95 6.56 24.59
C TYR A 71 9.73 5.29 24.28
N ALA A 72 9.02 4.25 23.85
CA ALA A 72 9.62 3.00 23.41
C ALA A 72 10.43 3.23 22.11
N ALA A 73 11.60 2.61 22.04
CA ALA A 73 12.50 2.77 20.92
C ALA A 73 13.33 1.51 20.69
N ASN A 74 13.74 1.31 19.44
CA ASN A 74 14.61 0.21 19.03
C ASN A 74 15.70 0.74 18.12
N TYR A 75 16.80 0.01 18.00
CA TYR A 75 17.65 0.10 16.83
C TYR A 75 17.12 -0.83 15.74
N ALA A 76 17.13 -0.37 14.50
CA ALA A 76 16.83 -1.15 13.31
C ALA A 76 17.98 -1.05 12.31
N ARG A 77 18.28 -2.15 11.63
CA ARG A 77 19.21 -2.21 10.50
C ARG A 77 18.63 -3.11 9.41
N VAL A 78 18.80 -2.72 8.15
CA VAL A 78 18.41 -3.53 6.98
C VAL A 78 19.64 -3.83 6.14
N GLY A 79 19.91 -5.11 5.90
CA GLY A 79 21.10 -5.59 5.22
C GLY A 79 22.39 -5.08 5.86
N GLU A 80 23.31 -4.62 5.03
CA GLU A 80 24.56 -3.97 5.44
C GLU A 80 24.41 -2.45 5.68
N GLY A 81 23.16 -1.96 5.77
CA GLY A 81 22.87 -0.55 5.98
C GLY A 81 23.28 -0.05 7.37
N ALA A 82 23.32 1.28 7.50
CA ALA A 82 23.55 1.91 8.80
C ALA A 82 22.42 1.55 9.78
N ARG A 83 22.79 1.37 11.06
CA ARG A 83 21.86 1.18 12.16
C ARG A 83 21.23 2.52 12.52
N GLY A 84 19.92 2.61 12.33
CA GLY A 84 19.09 3.73 12.78
C GLY A 84 18.38 3.40 14.09
N LEU A 85 18.04 4.41 14.87
CA LEU A 85 17.02 4.26 15.92
C LEU A 85 15.62 4.25 15.24
N VAL A 86 14.59 3.72 15.88
CA VAL A 86 13.18 3.82 15.45
C VAL A 86 12.33 4.01 16.70
N VAL A 87 11.22 4.73 16.57
CA VAL A 87 10.35 5.04 17.72
C VAL A 87 8.98 4.42 17.55
N LEU A 88 8.36 3.98 18.64
CA LEU A 88 6.98 3.48 18.59
C LEU A 88 6.03 4.66 18.36
N GLY A 89 5.29 4.64 17.25
CA GLY A 89 4.24 5.63 17.00
C GLY A 89 2.85 5.11 17.34
N GLU A 90 2.56 3.85 17.00
CA GLU A 90 1.26 3.24 17.25
C GLU A 90 1.43 1.81 17.78
N ASN A 91 0.51 1.38 18.63
CA ASN A 91 0.34 -0.01 18.99
C ASN A 91 -1.13 -0.40 18.85
N ASP A 92 -1.38 -1.67 18.55
CA ASP A 92 -2.72 -2.22 18.38
C ASP A 92 -2.72 -3.67 18.88
N ASN A 93 -3.85 -4.13 19.40
CA ASN A 93 -3.99 -5.53 19.78
C ASN A 93 -4.28 -6.36 18.54
N VAL A 94 -3.62 -7.51 18.42
CA VAL A 94 -4.06 -8.55 17.48
C VAL A 94 -5.04 -9.43 18.23
N VAL A 95 -6.27 -9.51 17.75
CA VAL A 95 -7.34 -10.29 18.37
C VAL A 95 -7.82 -11.36 17.41
N HIS A 96 -8.04 -12.56 17.92
CA HIS A 96 -8.65 -13.66 17.19
C HIS A 96 -9.74 -14.29 18.04
N ASN A 97 -10.97 -14.37 17.51
CA ASN A 97 -12.14 -14.89 18.22
C ASN A 97 -12.36 -14.26 19.61
N GLY A 98 -12.12 -12.94 19.73
CA GLY A 98 -12.24 -12.20 20.99
C GLY A 98 -11.04 -12.31 21.95
N ASN A 99 -10.03 -13.13 21.64
CA ASN A 99 -8.82 -13.28 22.45
C ASN A 99 -7.68 -12.42 21.90
N VAL A 100 -7.03 -11.63 22.76
CA VAL A 100 -5.82 -10.89 22.41
C VAL A 100 -4.66 -11.88 22.24
N LEU A 101 -4.19 -12.05 21.01
CA LEU A 101 -3.05 -12.92 20.66
C LEU A 101 -1.69 -12.25 20.88
N GLY A 102 -1.62 -10.92 20.76
CA GLY A 102 -0.39 -10.17 20.96
C GLY A 102 -0.49 -8.71 20.56
N LEU A 103 0.66 -8.03 20.51
CA LEU A 103 0.74 -6.60 20.18
C LEU A 103 1.32 -6.40 18.79
N ARG A 104 0.57 -5.70 17.93
CA ARG A 104 1.09 -5.05 16.72
C ARG A 104 1.71 -3.73 17.14
N GLN A 105 2.93 -3.48 16.69
CA GLN A 105 3.65 -2.24 16.95
C GLN A 105 4.10 -1.63 15.63
N GLN A 106 3.84 -0.34 15.45
CA GLN A 106 4.28 0.44 14.30
C GLN A 106 5.39 1.41 14.74
N TRP A 107 6.56 1.21 14.17
CA TRP A 107 7.76 1.97 14.43
C TRP A 107 8.05 2.90 13.27
N PHE A 108 8.42 4.13 13.58
CA PHE A 108 8.68 5.17 12.59
C PHE A 108 10.16 5.56 12.59
N THR A 109 10.69 5.74 11.39
CA THR A 109 12.00 6.36 11.15
C THR A 109 11.82 7.83 10.77
N GLY A 110 12.90 8.62 10.78
CA GLY A 110 12.84 10.04 10.37
C GLY A 110 12.75 10.22 8.87
N ALA A 111 13.12 9.19 8.10
CA ALA A 111 12.91 9.10 6.67
C ALA A 111 11.46 8.74 6.30
N LYS A 112 10.54 8.74 7.28
CA LYS A 112 9.12 8.34 7.12
C LYS A 112 8.94 6.89 6.69
N GLU A 113 9.92 6.04 7.00
CA GLU A 113 9.76 4.60 6.84
C GLU A 113 8.97 4.06 8.03
N VAL A 114 8.17 3.03 7.78
CA VAL A 114 7.34 2.38 8.79
C VAL A 114 7.75 0.92 8.88
N VAL A 115 8.13 0.49 10.08
CA VAL A 115 8.36 -0.91 10.43
C VAL A 115 7.18 -1.38 11.26
N GLU A 116 6.55 -2.47 10.86
CA GLU A 116 5.54 -3.12 11.69
C GLU A 116 6.08 -4.42 12.24
N THR A 117 5.90 -4.61 13.55
CA THR A 117 6.24 -5.85 14.22
C THR A 117 5.04 -6.45 14.93
N TYR A 118 5.06 -7.77 15.06
CA TYR A 118 4.17 -8.54 15.93
C TYR A 118 5.03 -9.41 16.84
N ASN A 119 5.00 -9.15 18.15
CA ASN A 119 5.86 -9.84 19.13
C ASN A 119 7.34 -9.92 18.69
N GLY A 120 7.89 -8.82 18.18
CA GLY A 120 9.27 -8.73 17.67
C GLY A 120 9.51 -9.29 16.26
N ARG A 121 8.58 -10.04 15.68
CA ARG A 121 8.66 -10.45 14.28
C ARG A 121 8.29 -9.29 13.35
N VAL A 122 9.08 -9.03 12.32
CA VAL A 122 8.70 -8.08 11.28
C VAL A 122 7.53 -8.65 10.49
N ILE A 123 6.47 -7.85 10.33
CA ILE A 123 5.32 -8.21 9.49
C ILE A 123 5.17 -7.27 8.29
N SER A 124 5.73 -6.06 8.36
CA SER A 124 5.80 -5.14 7.22
C SER A 124 6.93 -4.13 7.35
N LEU A 125 7.49 -3.72 6.22
CA LEU A 125 8.37 -2.57 6.06
C LEU A 125 7.85 -1.70 4.93
N GLN A 126 7.80 -0.39 5.12
CA GLN A 126 7.17 0.50 4.15
C GLN A 126 7.94 1.80 3.94
N SER A 127 7.84 2.30 2.72
CA SER A 127 8.47 3.55 2.27
C SER A 127 9.99 3.49 2.35
N LEU A 128 10.56 2.28 2.24
CA LEU A 128 11.99 2.04 2.35
C LEU A 128 12.77 2.88 1.34
N ASN A 129 13.80 3.56 1.83
CA ASN A 129 14.70 4.33 0.98
C ASN A 129 15.78 3.45 0.31
N THR A 130 15.37 2.30 -0.25
CA THR A 130 16.27 1.45 -1.04
C THR A 130 15.94 1.56 -2.53
N ALA A 131 16.92 1.28 -3.39
CA ALA A 131 16.71 1.28 -4.84
C ALA A 131 15.84 0.10 -5.30
N GLN A 132 15.94 -1.05 -4.64
CA GLN A 132 15.37 -2.30 -5.11
C GLN A 132 14.02 -2.64 -4.48
N VAL A 133 13.79 -2.32 -3.20
CA VAL A 133 12.57 -2.68 -2.48
C VAL A 133 11.96 -1.46 -1.81
N LYS A 134 10.70 -1.15 -2.15
CA LYS A 134 9.97 -0.01 -1.56
C LYS A 134 9.09 -0.39 -0.38
N HIS A 135 8.51 -1.58 -0.44
CA HIS A 135 7.71 -2.15 0.63
C HIS A 135 7.97 -3.65 0.71
N LEU A 136 7.81 -4.19 1.90
CA LEU A 136 7.88 -5.61 2.18
C LEU A 136 6.73 -5.96 3.13
N TRP A 137 6.10 -7.10 2.86
CA TRP A 137 5.10 -7.69 3.75
C TRP A 137 5.46 -9.14 3.99
N ILE A 138 5.22 -9.60 5.20
CA ILE A 138 5.43 -11.00 5.56
C ILE A 138 4.06 -11.58 5.84
N THR A 139 3.69 -12.59 5.05
CA THR A 139 2.41 -13.29 5.17
C THR A 139 2.65 -14.72 5.60
N ARG A 140 1.75 -15.21 6.47
CA ARG A 140 1.77 -16.53 7.10
C ARG A 140 3.01 -16.77 7.96
N VAL A 141 2.76 -16.77 9.26
CA VAL A 141 3.54 -17.46 10.27
C VAL A 141 2.46 -18.23 10.99
N THR A 142 2.32 -19.52 10.71
CA THR A 142 1.44 -20.35 11.54
C THR A 142 2.01 -20.25 12.95
N ASP A 143 1.26 -19.60 13.85
CA ASP A 143 1.65 -19.54 15.24
C ASP A 143 1.86 -20.98 15.72
N ALA A 144 3.02 -21.30 16.28
CA ALA A 144 3.31 -22.62 16.85
C ALA A 144 2.34 -23.00 18.00
N ASN A 145 1.46 -22.07 18.41
CA ASN A 145 0.41 -22.25 19.39
C ASN A 145 -1.01 -22.34 18.79
N SER A 146 -1.16 -22.32 17.46
CA SER A 146 -2.44 -22.63 16.79
C SER A 146 -2.70 -24.13 16.85
N GLN A 147 -2.84 -24.65 18.07
CA GLN A 147 -3.52 -25.91 18.30
C GLN A 147 -4.97 -25.72 17.89
N ASP A 148 -5.27 -25.96 16.62
CA ASP A 148 -6.62 -26.31 16.20
C ASP A 148 -6.93 -27.71 16.75
N THR A 149 -7.19 -27.76 18.05
CA THR A 149 -7.65 -28.95 18.78
C THR A 149 -9.09 -29.33 18.42
N SER A 150 -9.72 -28.70 17.42
CA SER A 150 -11.07 -29.05 16.98
C SER A 150 -11.12 -30.27 16.05
N GLY A 151 -9.96 -30.85 15.70
CA GLY A 151 -9.83 -32.22 15.22
C GLY A 151 -10.24 -33.23 16.30
N GLN A 152 -11.52 -33.23 16.66
CA GLN A 152 -12.16 -34.20 17.53
C GLN A 152 -11.99 -35.57 16.88
N LYS A 153 -10.94 -36.28 17.31
CA LYS A 153 -10.60 -37.65 16.92
C LYS A 153 -11.76 -38.60 17.25
N THR A 154 -12.72 -38.76 16.35
CA THR A 154 -13.60 -39.94 16.36
C THR A 154 -12.82 -41.08 15.68
N GLY A 155 -11.89 -41.66 16.44
CA GLY A 155 -11.02 -42.73 15.98
C GLY A 155 -11.79 -44.02 15.67
N GLY A 156 -11.72 -44.47 14.42
CA GLY A 156 -11.83 -45.88 14.08
C GLY A 156 -10.45 -46.55 14.31
N PRO A 157 -10.39 -47.79 14.83
CA PRO A 157 -9.16 -48.40 15.36
C PRO A 157 -8.07 -48.80 14.33
N ASN A 158 -8.12 -48.33 13.09
CA ASN A 158 -7.23 -48.81 12.02
C ASN A 158 -6.75 -47.75 11.01
N THR A 159 -6.73 -46.46 11.35
CA THR A 159 -6.10 -45.45 10.48
C THR A 159 -4.63 -45.30 10.84
N GLU A 160 -3.74 -45.67 9.90
CA GLU A 160 -2.31 -45.36 9.93
C GLU A 160 -2.11 -43.88 10.30
N TYR A 161 -1.38 -43.65 11.39
CA TYR A 161 -0.98 -42.33 11.83
C TYR A 161 -0.06 -41.71 10.78
N HIS A 162 -0.62 -40.94 9.85
CA HIS A 162 0.19 -39.97 9.11
C HIS A 162 0.57 -38.86 10.09
N GLU A 163 1.82 -38.88 10.51
CA GLU A 163 2.46 -37.78 11.23
C GLU A 163 2.44 -36.55 10.32
N TYR A 164 1.42 -35.70 10.49
CA TYR A 164 1.38 -34.40 9.84
C TYR A 164 2.47 -33.55 10.47
N HIS A 165 3.67 -33.57 9.86
CA HIS A 165 4.64 -32.53 10.09
C HIS A 165 4.04 -31.22 9.57
N GLU A 166 3.55 -30.40 10.50
CA GLU A 166 3.05 -29.07 10.19
C GLU A 166 4.23 -28.19 9.78
N TYR A 167 4.54 -28.19 8.48
CA TYR A 167 5.54 -27.30 7.95
C TYR A 167 4.99 -25.88 7.98
N HIS A 168 5.65 -25.02 8.75
CA HIS A 168 5.39 -23.58 8.72
C HIS A 168 5.95 -23.02 7.40
N GLU A 169 5.09 -22.39 6.61
CA GLU A 169 5.51 -21.61 5.44
C GLU A 169 5.66 -20.15 5.83
N TYR A 170 6.75 -19.53 5.40
CA TYR A 170 7.06 -18.11 5.58
C TYR A 170 7.14 -17.45 4.21
N HIS A 171 6.21 -16.54 3.93
CA HIS A 171 6.17 -15.83 2.66
C HIS A 171 6.55 -14.37 2.84
N ILE A 172 7.43 -13.89 1.97
CA ILE A 172 7.84 -12.49 1.90
C ILE A 172 7.42 -11.92 0.56
N ASP A 173 6.56 -10.90 0.60
CA ASP A 173 6.11 -10.13 -0.55
C ASP A 173 6.91 -8.82 -0.63
N ALA A 174 7.89 -8.76 -1.53
CA ALA A 174 8.74 -7.60 -1.74
C ALA A 174 8.30 -6.80 -2.97
N ARG A 175 8.11 -5.49 -2.83
CA ARG A 175 7.77 -4.59 -3.93
C ARG A 175 9.03 -4.11 -4.65
N VAL A 176 9.24 -4.63 -5.86
CA VAL A 176 10.42 -4.37 -6.70
C VAL A 176 10.05 -3.61 -7.97
N PRO A 177 10.98 -2.86 -8.60
CA PRO A 177 10.74 -2.27 -9.92
C PRO A 177 10.28 -3.31 -10.93
N SER A 178 9.26 -2.99 -11.72
CA SER A 178 8.80 -3.88 -12.79
C SER A 178 9.69 -3.74 -14.04
N PRO A 179 9.59 -4.67 -15.01
CA PRO A 179 10.19 -4.50 -16.33
C PRO A 179 9.69 -3.27 -17.09
N TYR A 180 8.56 -2.68 -16.70
CA TYR A 180 7.97 -1.48 -17.28
C TYR A 180 8.36 -0.20 -16.54
N HIS A 181 9.27 -0.29 -15.58
CA HIS A 181 9.76 0.87 -14.85
C HIS A 181 10.51 1.80 -15.80
N THR A 182 10.10 3.07 -15.86
CA THR A 182 10.81 4.11 -16.60
C THR A 182 11.26 5.20 -15.65
N ALA A 183 12.31 5.95 -16.03
CA ALA A 183 12.78 7.09 -15.24
C ALA A 183 11.71 8.18 -15.06
N HIS A 184 10.69 8.22 -15.92
CA HIS A 184 9.62 9.22 -15.90
C HIS A 184 8.37 8.77 -15.17
N LYS A 185 8.13 7.46 -15.09
CA LYS A 185 7.01 6.88 -14.34
C LYS A 185 7.47 5.58 -13.69
N PRO A 186 7.71 5.58 -12.37
CA PRO A 186 8.14 4.39 -11.67
C PRO A 186 6.99 3.38 -11.65
N HIS A 187 7.29 2.16 -12.09
CA HIS A 187 6.37 1.03 -12.03
C HIS A 187 7.00 -0.03 -11.13
N TYR A 188 6.18 -0.61 -10.27
CA TYR A 188 6.58 -1.63 -9.31
C TYR A 188 5.67 -2.85 -9.43
N MET A 189 6.16 -4.01 -9.02
CA MET A 189 5.42 -5.26 -8.90
C MET A 189 5.78 -5.94 -7.59
N THR A 190 4.91 -6.82 -7.11
CA THR A 190 5.19 -7.65 -5.94
C THR A 190 5.86 -8.94 -6.38
N LYS A 191 7.01 -9.25 -5.78
CA LYS A 191 7.72 -10.51 -5.93
C LYS A 191 7.61 -11.27 -4.61
N ARG A 192 7.10 -12.50 -4.67
CA ARG A 192 7.00 -13.38 -3.51
C ARG A 192 8.20 -14.30 -3.40
N HIS A 193 8.75 -14.40 -2.20
CA HIS A 193 9.64 -15.47 -1.78
C HIS A 193 8.93 -16.36 -0.77
N SER A 194 9.04 -17.67 -0.93
CA SER A 194 8.41 -18.65 -0.04
C SER A 194 9.48 -19.55 0.55
N TYR A 195 9.47 -19.68 1.87
CA TYR A 195 10.42 -20.48 2.64
C TYR A 195 9.67 -21.49 3.50
N LYS A 196 10.22 -22.69 3.64
CA LYS A 196 9.86 -23.61 4.72
C LYS A 196 10.65 -23.23 5.96
N VAL A 197 9.98 -23.15 7.09
CA VAL A 197 10.59 -22.80 8.38
C VAL A 197 10.75 -24.06 9.22
N THR A 198 11.93 -24.22 9.82
CA THR A 198 12.20 -25.25 10.82
C THR A 198 12.79 -24.60 12.06
N THR A 199 12.10 -24.71 13.19
CA THR A 199 12.61 -24.20 14.46
C THR A 199 13.79 -25.06 14.93
N LEU A 200 14.95 -24.42 15.10
CA LEU A 200 16.15 -25.02 15.65
C LEU A 200 16.26 -24.65 17.11
N ASN A 201 16.46 -25.65 17.98
CA ASN A 201 16.81 -25.52 19.41
C ASN A 201 16.04 -24.42 20.17
N ALA A 202 14.89 -24.76 20.75
CA ALA A 202 14.25 -23.88 21.74
C ALA A 202 14.92 -24.09 23.12
N GLY A 203 15.50 -23.03 23.70
CA GLY A 203 15.91 -23.04 25.11
C GLY A 203 17.38 -22.74 25.40
N GLU A 204 18.21 -22.46 24.39
CA GLU A 204 19.54 -21.88 24.64
C GLU A 204 19.40 -20.50 25.30
N THR A 205 20.34 -20.16 26.18
CA THR A 205 20.35 -18.85 26.85
C THR A 205 21.67 -18.13 26.60
N GLU A 206 21.61 -16.81 26.42
CA GLU A 206 22.79 -15.97 26.21
C GLU A 206 22.66 -14.68 27.01
N GLN A 207 23.76 -14.25 27.64
CA GLN A 207 23.80 -12.99 28.35
C GLN A 207 23.90 -11.83 27.34
N LEU A 208 22.82 -11.08 27.19
CA LEU A 208 22.74 -9.91 26.31
C LEU A 208 22.75 -8.63 27.14
N THR A 209 23.60 -7.67 26.78
CA THR A 209 23.56 -6.32 27.35
C THR A 209 22.87 -5.38 26.36
N LEU A 210 21.69 -4.89 26.74
CA LEU A 210 20.89 -3.99 25.93
C LEU A 210 21.49 -2.57 25.91
N PRO A 211 21.19 -1.76 24.88
CA PRO A 211 21.61 -0.37 24.76
C PRO A 211 21.36 0.52 25.98
N ASN A 212 20.34 0.24 26.78
CA ASN A 212 20.05 0.97 28.03
C ASN A 212 20.91 0.53 29.24
N GLY A 213 21.90 -0.34 29.02
CA GLY A 213 22.78 -0.90 30.05
C GLY A 213 22.19 -2.06 30.83
N ARG A 214 20.96 -2.49 30.54
CA ARG A 214 20.33 -3.64 31.18
C ARG A 214 20.92 -4.93 30.61
N SER A 215 21.47 -5.79 31.47
CA SER A 215 21.87 -7.15 31.09
C SER A 215 20.76 -8.15 31.41
N ILE A 216 20.49 -9.06 30.48
CA ILE A 216 19.49 -10.13 30.62
C ILE A 216 20.10 -11.45 30.12
N ASN A 217 19.66 -12.58 30.68
CA ASN A 217 19.96 -13.89 30.11
C ASN A 217 18.82 -14.24 29.16
N ALA A 218 18.93 -13.84 27.89
CA ALA A 218 17.86 -14.01 26.91
C ALA A 218 17.73 -15.47 26.48
N THR A 219 16.50 -15.96 26.33
CA THR A 219 16.24 -17.26 25.70
C THR A 219 16.20 -17.08 24.19
N ILE A 220 16.97 -17.90 23.47
CA ILE A 220 17.12 -17.83 22.02
C ILE A 220 16.20 -18.87 21.36
N VAL A 221 15.51 -18.42 20.31
CA VAL A 221 14.84 -19.28 19.33
C VAL A 221 15.46 -19.03 17.97
N ARG A 222 15.86 -20.09 17.27
CA ARG A 222 16.37 -20.01 15.90
C ARG A 222 15.40 -20.64 14.92
N GLU A 223 15.29 -20.07 13.74
CA GLU A 223 14.45 -20.60 12.67
C GLU A 223 15.26 -20.74 11.39
N LEU A 224 15.41 -21.96 10.91
CA LEU A 224 16.02 -22.24 9.62
C LEU A 224 15.00 -22.01 8.51
N LEU A 225 15.29 -21.09 7.60
CA LEU A 225 14.53 -20.89 6.38
C LEU A 225 15.17 -21.71 5.27
N SER A 226 14.36 -22.52 4.58
CA SER A 226 14.80 -23.34 3.44
C SER A 226 13.91 -23.13 2.22
N GLN A 227 14.50 -23.24 1.03
CA GLN A 227 13.80 -23.16 -0.24
C GLN A 227 14.24 -24.32 -1.11
N ASN A 228 13.30 -25.07 -1.67
CA ASN A 228 13.57 -26.30 -2.44
C ASN A 228 14.43 -27.34 -1.69
N GLY A 229 14.33 -27.38 -0.35
CA GLY A 229 15.11 -28.27 0.51
C GLY A 229 16.48 -27.74 0.93
N GLU A 230 16.94 -26.63 0.34
CA GLU A 230 18.25 -26.05 0.65
C GLU A 230 18.13 -24.93 1.68
N PRO A 231 18.98 -24.92 2.74
CA PRO A 231 19.08 -23.81 3.70
C PRO A 231 19.37 -22.48 3.01
N GLN A 232 18.60 -21.45 3.34
CA GLN A 232 18.75 -20.10 2.78
C GLN A 232 19.25 -19.11 3.84
N ALA A 233 18.67 -19.14 5.04
CA ALA A 233 18.98 -18.22 6.12
C ALA A 233 18.54 -18.77 7.47
N THR A 234 19.01 -18.15 8.56
CA THR A 234 18.57 -18.47 9.92
C THR A 234 18.10 -17.21 10.60
N ASN A 235 16.83 -17.17 11.02
CA ASN A 235 16.34 -16.11 11.89
C ASN A 235 16.70 -16.43 13.34
N GLU A 236 16.92 -15.38 14.13
CA GLU A 236 17.20 -15.49 15.57
C GLU A 236 16.31 -14.53 16.34
N PHE A 237 15.71 -15.01 17.43
CA PHE A 237 14.84 -14.26 18.32
C PHE A 237 15.31 -14.42 19.76
N PHE A 238 15.65 -13.31 20.40
CA PHE A 238 16.13 -13.27 21.77
C PHE A 238 14.99 -12.72 22.63
N SER A 239 14.49 -13.55 23.55
CA SER A 239 13.37 -13.22 24.42
C SER A 239 13.83 -12.99 25.86
N ASP A 240 13.25 -11.98 26.51
CA ASP A 240 13.41 -11.77 27.95
C ASP A 240 12.61 -12.85 28.70
N PRO A 241 13.24 -13.78 29.44
CA PRO A 241 12.54 -14.91 30.05
C PRO A 241 11.46 -14.50 31.05
N ALA A 242 11.58 -13.30 31.65
CA ALA A 242 10.61 -12.82 32.63
C ALA A 242 9.30 -12.35 31.99
N THR A 243 9.36 -11.87 30.74
CA THR A 243 8.21 -11.24 30.06
C THR A 243 7.78 -11.96 28.79
N GLY A 244 8.63 -12.83 28.24
CA GLY A 244 8.45 -13.43 26.92
C GLY A 244 8.65 -12.46 25.76
N ARG A 245 8.93 -11.17 26.03
CA ARG A 245 9.10 -10.15 24.99
C ARG A 245 10.40 -10.36 24.24
N ILE A 246 10.34 -10.23 22.91
CA ILE A 246 11.54 -10.20 22.06
C ILE A 246 12.26 -8.86 22.26
N VAL A 247 13.52 -8.93 22.67
CA VAL A 247 14.40 -7.77 22.94
C VAL A 247 15.49 -7.61 21.88
N HIS A 248 15.79 -8.66 21.13
CA HIS A 248 16.62 -8.60 19.94
C HIS A 248 16.12 -9.62 18.91
N SER A 249 16.18 -9.27 17.63
CA SER A 249 15.90 -10.20 16.55
C SER A 249 16.76 -9.93 15.34
N LYS A 250 17.07 -11.00 14.62
CA LYS A 250 17.74 -10.99 13.32
C LYS A 250 16.91 -11.83 12.36
N GLN A 251 16.34 -11.22 11.34
CA GLN A 251 15.31 -11.82 10.50
C GLN A 251 15.64 -11.66 9.03
N TRP A 252 15.64 -12.74 8.26
CA TRP A 252 15.86 -12.69 6.82
C TRP A 252 14.64 -12.13 6.10
N LEU A 253 14.86 -11.12 5.28
CA LEU A 253 13.85 -10.41 4.50
C LEU A 253 13.87 -10.77 3.01
N GLY A 254 14.68 -11.74 2.60
CA GLY A 254 14.86 -12.10 1.20
C GLY A 254 16.15 -11.55 0.60
N PRO A 255 16.53 -12.05 -0.59
CA PRO A 255 17.82 -11.76 -1.21
C PRO A 255 18.01 -10.28 -1.59
N GLU A 256 16.94 -9.52 -1.79
CA GLU A 256 17.02 -8.10 -2.17
C GLU A 256 17.33 -7.17 -0.98
N LEU A 257 17.03 -7.58 0.25
CA LEU A 257 17.20 -6.76 1.46
C LEU A 257 18.18 -7.34 2.49
N GLY A 258 18.38 -8.66 2.50
CA GLY A 258 19.22 -9.33 3.48
C GLY A 258 18.56 -9.45 4.86
N TYR A 259 19.33 -9.31 5.93
CA TYR A 259 18.84 -9.39 7.29
C TYR A 259 18.26 -8.06 7.79
N PHE A 260 17.16 -8.15 8.53
CA PHE A 260 16.66 -7.12 9.41
C PHE A 260 17.11 -7.39 10.83
N GLU A 261 17.83 -6.46 11.43
CA GLU A 261 18.19 -6.54 12.85
C GLU A 261 17.38 -5.51 13.63
N PHE A 262 16.83 -5.95 14.75
CA PHE A 262 16.01 -5.13 15.63
C PHE A 262 16.45 -5.32 17.07
N THR A 263 16.80 -4.24 17.78
CA THR A 263 17.29 -4.31 19.17
C THR A 263 16.58 -3.32 20.05
N GLU A 264 16.02 -3.78 21.16
CA GLU A 264 15.34 -2.95 22.14
C GLU A 264 16.29 -1.94 22.77
N VAL A 265 16.00 -0.66 22.60
CA VAL A 265 16.69 0.43 23.28
C VAL A 265 15.94 0.80 24.54
N GLN A 266 14.64 1.05 24.42
CA GLN A 266 13.75 1.38 25.52
C GLN A 266 12.46 0.56 25.38
N PRO A 267 12.07 -0.20 26.42
CA PRO A 267 10.93 -1.09 26.32
C PRO A 267 9.61 -0.36 26.20
N TYR A 268 8.68 -0.97 25.47
CA TYR A 268 7.27 -0.60 25.56
C TYR A 268 6.68 -1.14 26.86
N ASN A 269 6.29 -0.23 27.76
CA ASN A 269 5.72 -0.55 29.07
C ASN A 269 4.19 -0.40 29.12
N GLY A 270 3.56 0.02 28.01
CA GLY A 270 2.10 0.07 27.98
C GLY A 270 1.52 -1.34 27.94
N GLY A 271 0.40 -1.55 28.64
CA GLY A 271 -0.38 -2.77 28.46
C GLY A 271 -0.99 -2.83 27.06
N ALA A 272 -1.51 -4.00 26.70
CA ALA A 272 -2.57 -4.07 25.70
C ALA A 272 -3.69 -3.14 26.17
N GLY A 273 -3.81 -1.96 25.54
CA GLY A 273 -4.93 -1.08 25.82
C GLY A 273 -6.23 -1.81 25.51
N ASN A 274 -7.35 -1.43 26.13
CA ASN A 274 -8.68 -1.90 25.73
C ASN A 274 -9.04 -1.30 24.36
N MET A 275 -8.38 -1.75 23.30
CA MET A 275 -8.77 -1.48 21.94
C MET A 275 -9.61 -2.68 21.49
N GLN A 276 -10.93 -2.46 21.40
CA GLN A 276 -11.91 -3.45 20.95
C GLN A 276 -11.83 -3.62 19.44
N ASN A 277 -11.37 -4.75 18.91
CA ASN A 277 -11.42 -5.15 17.49
C ASN A 277 -11.32 -6.70 17.42
N TRP A 278 -11.76 -7.51 16.44
CA TRP A 278 -12.84 -7.56 15.44
C TRP A 278 -12.97 -9.04 14.98
N ALA A 279 -14.12 -9.46 14.41
CA ALA A 279 -14.33 -10.80 13.86
C ALA A 279 -14.04 -10.84 12.35
N PHE A 280 -13.10 -11.68 11.93
CA PHE A 280 -12.81 -11.98 10.52
C PHE A 280 -13.34 -13.38 10.20
N SER A 281 -14.08 -13.54 9.11
CA SER A 281 -14.50 -14.85 8.62
C SER A 281 -13.98 -15.02 7.19
N PRO A 282 -13.00 -15.90 6.95
CA PRO A 282 -12.73 -16.32 5.59
C PRO A 282 -13.97 -17.06 5.09
N VAL A 283 -14.77 -16.45 4.23
CA VAL A 283 -15.79 -17.21 3.49
C VAL A 283 -15.00 -18.23 2.67
N GLY A 284 -15.09 -19.51 3.07
CA GLY A 284 -14.26 -20.58 2.56
C GLY A 284 -14.36 -20.69 1.04
N ILE A 285 -13.24 -21.09 0.42
CA ILE A 285 -13.12 -21.40 -1.02
C ILE A 285 -13.93 -22.67 -1.40
N GLU A 286 -14.60 -23.30 -0.43
CA GLU A 286 -15.18 -24.63 -0.55
C GLU A 286 -16.61 -24.61 -1.10
N SER A 287 -16.74 -24.29 -2.38
CA SER A 287 -17.65 -24.96 -3.33
C SER A 287 -17.70 -24.11 -4.58
N GLY A 288 -17.36 -24.67 -5.74
CA GLY A 288 -17.43 -24.00 -7.05
C GLY A 288 -18.83 -23.60 -7.51
N THR A 289 -19.78 -23.43 -6.60
CA THR A 289 -21.04 -22.72 -6.85
C THR A 289 -20.88 -21.31 -6.31
N GLU A 290 -21.40 -20.32 -7.02
CA GLU A 290 -21.47 -18.94 -6.58
C GLU A 290 -22.35 -18.85 -5.32
N GLN A 291 -21.82 -19.27 -4.16
CA GLN A 291 -22.41 -18.90 -2.88
C GLN A 291 -22.24 -17.39 -2.83
N GLU A 292 -23.37 -16.70 -3.00
CA GLU A 292 -23.49 -15.30 -2.63
C GLU A 292 -22.78 -15.11 -1.29
N PHE A 293 -22.00 -14.03 -1.17
CA PHE A 293 -21.41 -13.59 0.08
C PHE A 293 -22.36 -13.94 1.23
N GLN A 294 -22.01 -14.90 2.09
CA GLN A 294 -22.91 -15.27 3.18
C GLN A 294 -23.18 -13.98 3.94
N GLN A 295 -24.45 -13.55 3.94
CA GLN A 295 -24.83 -12.33 4.62
C GLN A 295 -24.45 -12.52 6.08
N LEU A 296 -23.39 -11.84 6.49
CA LEU A 296 -22.97 -11.88 7.87
C LEU A 296 -24.08 -11.17 8.64
N THR A 297 -24.85 -11.91 9.41
CA THR A 297 -25.73 -11.33 10.41
C THR A 297 -24.92 -11.17 11.69
N THR A 298 -25.19 -10.10 12.42
CA THR A 298 -24.67 -9.94 13.77
C THR A 298 -25.25 -11.09 14.62
N THR A 299 -24.43 -12.10 14.91
CA THR A 299 -24.85 -13.28 15.69
C THR A 299 -25.26 -12.91 17.13
N ASP A 300 -24.85 -11.73 17.59
CA ASP A 300 -25.16 -11.16 18.90
C ASP A 300 -26.40 -10.23 18.91
N GLY A 301 -27.05 -10.02 17.75
CA GLY A 301 -28.19 -9.12 17.62
C GLY A 301 -27.84 -7.62 17.68
N SER A 302 -26.56 -7.26 17.53
CA SER A 302 -26.13 -5.86 17.42
C SER A 302 -26.68 -5.17 16.16
N ASP A 303 -26.70 -3.83 16.15
CA ASP A 303 -27.24 -3.08 15.02
C ASP A 303 -26.32 -3.25 13.79
N PRO A 304 -26.84 -3.74 12.65
CA PRO A 304 -26.07 -3.89 11.39
C PRO A 304 -25.36 -2.61 10.94
N LEU A 305 -25.87 -1.43 11.32
CA LEU A 305 -25.27 -0.13 10.98
C LEU A 305 -24.04 0.21 11.82
N GLN A 306 -23.74 -0.58 12.86
CA GLN A 306 -22.46 -0.50 13.58
C GLN A 306 -21.32 -1.14 12.80
N TYR A 307 -21.61 -1.82 11.69
CA TYR A 307 -20.63 -2.56 10.91
C TYR A 307 -20.63 -2.16 9.45
N ILE A 308 -19.51 -2.47 8.80
CA ILE A 308 -19.30 -2.41 7.38
C ILE A 308 -18.68 -3.72 6.94
N GLU A 309 -19.26 -4.30 5.92
CA GLU A 309 -18.69 -5.44 5.22
C GLU A 309 -17.70 -4.93 4.17
N VAL A 310 -16.46 -5.43 4.18
CA VAL A 310 -15.56 -5.27 3.04
C VAL A 310 -15.56 -6.59 2.29
N ARG A 311 -15.63 -6.52 0.96
CA ARG A 311 -15.58 -7.66 0.05
C ARG A 311 -14.36 -7.50 -0.81
N VAL A 312 -13.39 -8.38 -0.65
CA VAL A 312 -12.19 -8.40 -1.47
C VAL A 312 -12.39 -9.36 -2.62
N VAL A 313 -12.26 -8.85 -3.85
CA VAL A 313 -12.28 -9.66 -5.07
C VAL A 313 -10.88 -9.64 -5.66
N ASN A 314 -10.23 -10.79 -5.67
CA ASN A 314 -8.90 -10.97 -6.24
C ASN A 314 -9.04 -11.65 -7.62
N ALA A 315 -8.59 -10.96 -8.67
CA ALA A 315 -8.55 -11.53 -10.01
C ALA A 315 -7.22 -12.27 -10.20
N ASN A 316 -7.26 -13.59 -10.36
CA ASN A 316 -6.03 -14.36 -10.52
C ASN A 316 -5.52 -14.27 -11.98
N SER A 317 -4.24 -13.91 -12.18
CA SER A 317 -3.65 -13.70 -13.51
C SER A 317 -3.28 -14.99 -14.26
N ASN A 318 -3.20 -16.12 -13.55
CA ASN A 318 -2.41 -17.27 -14.01
C ASN A 318 -3.20 -18.40 -14.71
N HIS A 319 -4.50 -18.26 -14.92
CA HIS A 319 -5.30 -19.32 -15.56
C HIS A 319 -6.20 -18.80 -16.69
N ALA A 320 -6.25 -19.56 -17.78
CA ALA A 320 -7.18 -19.38 -18.90
C ALA A 320 -8.66 -19.43 -18.48
N ALA A 321 -8.95 -19.89 -17.26
CA ALA A 321 -10.21 -19.68 -16.57
C ALA A 321 -9.99 -18.65 -15.44
N GLN A 322 -10.62 -17.49 -15.55
CA GLN A 322 -10.58 -16.40 -14.58
C GLN A 322 -11.18 -16.85 -13.23
N GLN A 323 -10.41 -17.56 -12.42
CA GLN A 323 -10.81 -17.85 -11.04
C GLN A 323 -10.64 -16.57 -10.23
N THR A 324 -11.77 -15.98 -9.83
CA THR A 324 -11.79 -14.91 -8.85
C THR A 324 -11.92 -15.51 -7.46
N SER A 325 -10.97 -15.22 -6.55
CA SER A 325 -11.21 -15.50 -5.14
C SER A 325 -11.96 -14.31 -4.52
N LYS A 326 -12.93 -14.61 -3.66
CA LYS A 326 -13.72 -13.63 -2.93
C LYS A 326 -13.42 -13.83 -1.44
N HIS A 327 -13.12 -12.76 -0.72
CA HIS A 327 -12.95 -12.76 0.72
C HIS A 327 -13.84 -11.70 1.34
N THR A 328 -14.27 -11.90 2.58
CA THR A 328 -15.17 -11.00 3.29
C THR A 328 -14.65 -10.74 4.69
N GLY A 329 -14.90 -9.54 5.20
CA GLY A 329 -14.54 -9.17 6.55
C GLY A 329 -15.54 -8.15 7.08
N LEU A 330 -15.88 -8.25 8.37
CA LEU A 330 -16.67 -7.25 9.06
C LEU A 330 -15.76 -6.33 9.84
N PHE A 331 -16.04 -5.04 9.71
CA PHE A 331 -15.32 -3.97 10.37
C PHE A 331 -16.34 -3.06 11.06
N TYR A 332 -15.96 -2.34 12.11
CA TYR A 332 -16.87 -1.34 12.66
C TYR A 332 -17.12 -0.23 11.62
N ALA A 333 -18.28 0.40 11.72
CA ALA A 333 -18.53 1.64 11.02
C ALA A 333 -17.43 2.65 11.35
N ASN A 334 -16.97 3.36 10.33
CA ASN A 334 -15.85 4.31 10.39
C ASN A 334 -14.45 3.68 10.51
N SER A 335 -14.31 2.36 10.35
CA SER A 335 -13.00 1.76 10.10
C SER A 335 -12.37 2.38 8.85
N ARG A 336 -11.04 2.53 8.87
CA ARG A 336 -10.29 3.05 7.73
C ARG A 336 -9.94 1.93 6.76
N LEU A 337 -9.84 2.27 5.49
CA LEU A 337 -9.54 1.29 4.45
C LEU A 337 -8.22 0.53 4.69
N ASN A 338 -7.19 1.20 5.22
CA ASN A 338 -5.90 0.55 5.53
C ASN A 338 -6.04 -0.55 6.60
N GLN A 339 -6.95 -0.39 7.56
CA GLN A 339 -7.22 -1.39 8.59
C GLN A 339 -7.79 -2.64 7.93
N ALA A 340 -8.81 -2.47 7.09
CA ALA A 340 -9.40 -3.59 6.36
C ALA A 340 -8.38 -4.34 5.51
N VAL A 341 -7.62 -3.62 4.68
CA VAL A 341 -6.59 -4.23 3.82
C VAL A 341 -5.52 -4.96 4.62
N THR A 342 -5.04 -4.35 5.72
CA THR A 342 -4.03 -4.98 6.60
C THR A 342 -4.54 -6.33 7.15
N GLU A 343 -5.80 -6.39 7.56
CA GLU A 343 -6.38 -7.63 8.09
C GLU A 343 -6.55 -8.72 7.02
N TYR A 344 -6.90 -8.37 5.78
CA TYR A 344 -6.90 -9.37 4.70
C TYR A 344 -5.51 -9.97 4.45
N HIS A 345 -4.45 -9.16 4.49
CA HIS A 345 -3.08 -9.66 4.32
C HIS A 345 -2.66 -10.63 5.41
N ARG A 346 -3.03 -10.33 6.66
CA ARG A 346 -2.78 -11.22 7.79
C ARG A 346 -3.44 -12.57 7.60
N ASN A 347 -4.67 -12.57 7.10
CA ASN A 347 -5.44 -13.78 6.85
C ASN A 347 -5.08 -14.49 5.53
N GLY A 348 -3.87 -14.25 5.02
CA GLY A 348 -3.32 -15.00 3.88
C GLY A 348 -3.90 -14.60 2.53
N VAL A 349 -4.69 -13.51 2.44
CA VAL A 349 -5.03 -12.93 1.14
C VAL A 349 -3.75 -12.37 0.53
N GLN A 350 -3.17 -13.18 -0.35
CA GLN A 350 -1.90 -12.93 -1.03
C GLN A 350 -1.93 -11.55 -1.72
N GLN A 351 -0.80 -10.83 -1.76
CA GLN A 351 -0.65 -9.63 -2.58
C GLN A 351 0.00 -9.92 -3.95
N PRO A 352 -0.66 -10.55 -4.94
CA PRO A 352 -0.22 -10.42 -6.32
C PRO A 352 -0.88 -9.17 -6.92
N TYR A 353 -0.64 -7.99 -6.35
CA TYR A 353 -1.34 -6.78 -6.76
C TYR A 353 -0.47 -5.85 -7.56
N TYR A 354 -1.03 -5.40 -8.66
CA TYR A 354 -0.61 -4.16 -9.26
C TYR A 354 -1.43 -3.06 -8.60
N GLU A 355 -0.88 -2.49 -7.51
CA GLU A 355 -1.53 -1.41 -6.73
C GLU A 355 -2.21 -0.34 -7.59
N PRO A 356 -1.64 0.12 -8.73
CA PRO A 356 -2.29 1.10 -9.58
C PRO A 356 -3.70 0.67 -10.01
N LEU A 357 -3.97 -0.62 -10.18
CA LEU A 357 -5.29 -1.16 -10.55
C LEU A 357 -6.18 -1.56 -9.37
N THR A 358 -5.80 -1.25 -8.13
CA THR A 358 -6.69 -1.37 -6.98
C THR A 358 -7.88 -0.42 -7.12
N ARG A 359 -9.09 -0.92 -6.86
CA ARG A 359 -10.33 -0.14 -6.92
C ARG A 359 -11.19 -0.38 -5.69
N LEU A 360 -11.72 0.69 -5.10
CA LEU A 360 -12.72 0.61 -4.04
C LEU A 360 -14.07 1.09 -4.58
N SER A 361 -15.11 0.29 -4.43
CA SER A 361 -16.46 0.58 -4.93
C SER A 361 -17.51 0.33 -3.86
N SER A 362 -18.72 0.87 -4.04
CA SER A 362 -19.89 0.53 -3.22
C SER A 362 -21.16 0.50 -4.08
N ALA A 363 -22.22 -0.13 -3.57
CA ALA A 363 -23.48 -0.25 -4.29
C ALA A 363 -24.11 1.13 -4.62
N LYS A 364 -24.10 2.06 -3.66
CA LYS A 364 -24.61 3.42 -3.85
C LYS A 364 -23.85 4.17 -4.95
N LEU A 365 -22.52 4.06 -4.95
CA LEU A 365 -21.69 4.70 -5.98
C LEU A 365 -22.00 4.12 -7.36
N GLU A 366 -22.15 2.79 -7.44
CA GLU A 366 -22.49 2.10 -8.68
C GLU A 366 -23.83 2.58 -9.24
N GLN A 367 -24.84 2.77 -8.40
CA GLN A 367 -26.13 3.31 -8.82
C GLN A 367 -26.00 4.73 -9.39
N GLN A 368 -25.28 5.62 -8.70
CA GLN A 368 -25.05 6.99 -9.17
C GLN A 368 -24.28 7.00 -10.50
N PHE A 369 -23.30 6.12 -10.61
CA PHE A 369 -22.49 5.98 -11.80
C PHE A 369 -23.29 5.43 -12.99
N ALA A 370 -24.19 4.45 -12.78
CA ALA A 370 -25.08 3.93 -13.79
C ALA A 370 -25.99 5.03 -14.39
N ALA A 371 -26.54 5.90 -13.54
CA ALA A 371 -27.32 7.06 -14.00
C ALA A 371 -26.48 8.03 -14.85
N ARG A 372 -25.22 8.30 -14.44
CA ARG A 372 -24.29 9.12 -15.23
C ARG A 372 -23.93 8.45 -16.56
N LYS A 373 -23.67 7.13 -16.57
CA LYS A 373 -23.38 6.35 -17.78
C LYS A 373 -24.55 6.44 -18.76
N GLN A 374 -25.78 6.30 -18.29
CA GLN A 374 -26.97 6.45 -19.13
C GLN A 374 -27.08 7.86 -19.72
N GLY A 375 -26.87 8.92 -18.93
CA GLY A 375 -26.86 10.30 -19.42
C GLY A 375 -25.81 10.54 -20.50
N MET A 376 -24.62 9.95 -20.34
CA MET A 376 -23.55 10.01 -21.34
C MET A 376 -23.92 9.27 -22.64
N ALA A 377 -24.53 8.10 -22.54
CA ALA A 377 -25.01 7.34 -23.70
C ALA A 377 -26.05 8.16 -24.50
N THR A 378 -26.99 8.83 -23.82
CA THR A 378 -27.94 9.75 -24.45
C THR A 378 -27.23 10.93 -25.14
N LYS A 379 -26.21 11.52 -24.50
CA LYS A 379 -25.42 12.61 -25.08
C LYS A 379 -24.70 12.18 -26.37
N LEU A 380 -24.12 10.97 -26.41
CA LEU A 380 -23.50 10.42 -27.62
C LEU A 380 -24.51 10.16 -28.75
N ALA A 381 -25.71 9.68 -28.42
CA ALA A 381 -26.78 9.50 -29.39
C ALA A 381 -27.23 10.85 -29.99
N LEU A 382 -27.33 11.90 -29.16
CA LEU A 382 -27.66 13.25 -29.62
C LEU A 382 -26.56 13.84 -30.51
N LEU A 383 -25.28 13.58 -30.19
CA LEU A 383 -24.16 13.98 -31.06
C LEU A 383 -24.29 13.35 -32.45
N ALA A 384 -24.59 12.05 -32.52
CA ALA A 384 -24.80 11.36 -33.80
C ALA A 384 -25.98 11.95 -34.59
N GLN A 385 -27.10 12.28 -33.91
CA GLN A 385 -28.24 12.94 -34.56
C GLN A 385 -27.91 14.36 -35.04
N THR A 386 -27.10 15.11 -34.28
CA THR A 386 -26.66 16.46 -34.66
C THR A 386 -25.86 16.42 -35.96
N TYR A 387 -24.88 15.51 -36.07
CA TYR A 387 -24.13 15.35 -37.33
C TYR A 387 -25.01 14.91 -38.51
N LYS A 388 -26.03 14.05 -38.28
CA LYS A 388 -27.00 13.69 -39.33
C LYS A 388 -27.79 14.89 -39.81
N HIS A 389 -28.27 15.72 -38.87
CA HIS A 389 -29.01 16.93 -39.19
C HIS A 389 -28.15 17.93 -39.99
N ASP A 390 -26.86 18.04 -39.64
CA ASP A 390 -25.92 18.93 -40.30
C ASP A 390 -25.35 18.37 -41.62
N GLY A 391 -25.80 17.18 -42.06
CA GLY A 391 -25.38 16.55 -43.31
C GLY A 391 -23.98 15.91 -43.29
N ASN A 392 -23.38 15.72 -42.11
CA ASN A 392 -22.07 15.09 -41.96
C ASN A 392 -22.23 13.58 -41.65
N GLU A 393 -22.46 12.79 -42.70
CA GLU A 393 -22.76 11.36 -42.57
C GLU A 393 -21.62 10.54 -41.96
N GLU A 394 -20.36 10.89 -42.26
CA GLU A 394 -19.19 10.18 -41.75
C GLU A 394 -19.03 10.40 -40.24
N LEU A 395 -19.08 11.65 -39.76
CA LEU A 395 -19.03 11.94 -38.33
C LEU A 395 -20.25 11.38 -37.58
N ALA A 396 -21.42 11.35 -38.21
CA ALA A 396 -22.59 10.67 -37.65
C ALA A 396 -22.34 9.17 -37.44
N LYS A 397 -21.69 8.50 -38.41
CA LYS A 397 -21.30 7.08 -38.30
C LYS A 397 -20.26 6.89 -37.18
N HIS A 398 -19.24 7.75 -37.09
CA HIS A 398 -18.25 7.71 -36.02
C HIS A 398 -18.88 7.91 -34.64
N ALA A 399 -19.75 8.91 -34.48
CA ALA A 399 -20.46 9.16 -33.23
C ALA A 399 -21.37 7.99 -32.83
N SER A 400 -22.07 7.39 -33.80
CA SER A 400 -22.88 6.19 -33.56
C SER A 400 -22.04 4.99 -33.14
N ALA A 401 -20.89 4.76 -33.81
CA ALA A 401 -19.97 3.68 -33.44
C ALA A 401 -19.37 3.89 -32.04
N LEU A 402 -19.05 5.13 -31.70
CA LEU A 402 -18.56 5.50 -30.37
C LEU A 402 -19.63 5.28 -29.30
N ALA A 403 -20.89 5.65 -29.57
CA ALA A 403 -22.02 5.37 -28.67
C ALA A 403 -22.21 3.87 -28.44
N THR A 404 -22.18 3.07 -29.51
CA THR A 404 -22.25 1.61 -29.41
C THR A 404 -21.09 1.07 -28.60
N SER A 405 -19.85 1.48 -28.88
CA SER A 405 -18.67 1.08 -28.10
C SER A 405 -18.88 1.39 -26.62
N PHE A 406 -19.20 2.64 -26.27
CA PHE A 406 -19.38 3.12 -24.90
C PHE A 406 -20.34 2.26 -24.06
N ASN A 407 -21.44 1.81 -24.65
CA ASN A 407 -22.41 0.98 -23.94
C ASN A 407 -21.82 -0.38 -23.51
N HIS A 408 -20.88 -0.93 -24.27
CA HIS A 408 -20.20 -2.19 -23.99
C HIS A 408 -18.99 -2.05 -23.05
N TRP A 409 -18.62 -0.83 -22.63
CA TRP A 409 -17.47 -0.64 -21.74
C TRP A 409 -17.74 -1.29 -20.36
N PRO A 410 -16.84 -2.16 -19.85
CA PRO A 410 -16.93 -2.81 -18.54
C PRO A 410 -16.46 -1.79 -17.50
N LEU A 411 -17.36 -0.87 -17.18
CA LEU A 411 -17.10 0.18 -16.22
C LEU A 411 -17.70 -0.22 -14.88
N LYS A 412 -16.92 -0.02 -13.80
CA LYS A 412 -17.36 -0.19 -12.42
C LYS A 412 -16.92 1.00 -11.58
N ALA A 413 -17.88 1.64 -10.94
CA ALA A 413 -17.65 2.88 -10.22
C ALA A 413 -16.62 2.70 -9.10
N SER A 414 -15.75 3.70 -8.92
CA SER A 414 -14.61 3.60 -7.99
C SER A 414 -14.36 4.91 -7.26
N TYR A 415 -14.21 4.86 -5.93
CA TYR A 415 -13.83 6.00 -5.09
C TYR A 415 -12.33 6.30 -5.17
N ILE A 416 -11.52 5.25 -5.21
CA ILE A 416 -10.06 5.33 -5.23
C ILE A 416 -9.54 4.57 -6.43
N HIS A 417 -8.55 5.16 -7.09
CA HIS A 417 -7.79 4.56 -8.16
C HIS A 417 -6.34 4.47 -7.69
N GLY A 418 -5.75 3.28 -7.70
CA GLY A 418 -4.34 3.13 -7.40
C GLY A 418 -3.96 3.23 -5.93
N MET A 419 -4.75 2.58 -5.06
CA MET A 419 -4.50 2.57 -3.62
C MET A 419 -3.24 1.77 -3.27
N SER A 420 -2.34 2.39 -2.52
CA SER A 420 -1.18 1.73 -1.90
C SER A 420 -1.35 1.71 -0.39
N LEU A 421 -1.14 0.55 0.23
CA LEU A 421 -1.28 0.39 1.68
C LEU A 421 -0.31 1.31 2.44
N ALA A 422 0.89 1.51 1.90
CA ALA A 422 1.88 2.39 2.50
C ALA A 422 1.46 3.86 2.45
N ASN A 423 0.99 4.33 1.28
CA ASN A 423 0.48 5.69 1.16
C ASN A 423 -0.76 5.89 2.04
N ALA A 424 -1.65 4.90 2.14
CA ALA A 424 -2.82 4.96 3.01
C ALA A 424 -2.46 5.10 4.51
N ARG A 425 -1.26 4.70 4.93
CA ARG A 425 -0.82 4.90 6.32
C ARG A 425 -0.22 6.28 6.56
N LEU A 426 0.32 6.91 5.51
CA LEU A 426 0.98 8.21 5.59
C LEU A 426 0.07 9.38 5.19
N ASP A 427 -0.93 9.13 4.35
CA ASP A 427 -1.84 10.12 3.79
C ASP A 427 -3.30 9.71 4.01
N LEU A 428 -4.02 10.52 4.78
CA LEU A 428 -5.43 10.32 5.09
C LEU A 428 -6.32 10.38 3.84
N ALA A 429 -5.90 11.10 2.78
CA ALA A 429 -6.65 11.16 1.53
C ALA A 429 -6.62 9.81 0.78
N GLN A 430 -5.57 9.02 0.97
CA GLN A 430 -5.44 7.66 0.42
C GLN A 430 -6.04 6.58 1.34
N ASN A 431 -6.62 7.00 2.48
CA ASN A 431 -7.14 6.12 3.50
C ASN A 431 -8.51 6.57 4.01
N PRO A 432 -9.51 6.55 3.13
CA PRO A 432 -10.83 7.03 3.49
C PRO A 432 -11.40 6.21 4.63
N VAL A 433 -12.20 6.90 5.44
CA VAL A 433 -13.08 6.29 6.42
C VAL A 433 -14.18 5.58 5.65
N LEU A 434 -14.31 4.28 5.88
CA LEU A 434 -15.44 3.51 5.36
C LEU A 434 -16.63 3.87 6.22
N ASN A 435 -17.61 4.56 5.65
CA ASN A 435 -18.83 4.95 6.35
C ASN A 435 -20.04 4.19 5.79
N THR A 436 -21.09 4.03 6.59
CA THR A 436 -22.30 3.29 6.23
C THR A 436 -23.20 4.06 5.26
N ALA A 437 -23.16 5.39 5.29
CA ALA A 437 -23.95 6.25 4.42
C ALA A 437 -23.59 6.07 2.93
N ASP A 438 -22.34 5.70 2.64
CA ASP A 438 -21.83 5.48 1.29
C ASP A 438 -21.90 4.03 0.83
N ALA A 439 -22.18 3.09 1.74
CA ALA A 439 -22.21 1.66 1.47
C ALA A 439 -23.62 1.02 1.43
N THR A 440 -24.67 1.73 1.88
CA THR A 440 -26.05 1.20 1.91
C THR A 440 -26.86 1.55 0.66
N MET A 441 -27.76 0.63 0.28
CA MET A 441 -28.87 0.90 -0.63
C MET A 441 -30.25 0.54 -0.05
N SER A 442 -30.31 -0.23 1.04
CA SER A 442 -31.56 -0.59 1.72
C SER A 442 -31.32 -0.83 3.21
N SER A 443 -32.32 -0.54 4.04
CA SER A 443 -32.25 -0.51 5.52
C SER A 443 -32.27 -1.89 6.20
N GLY A 444 -31.89 -2.96 5.51
CA GLY A 444 -31.99 -4.34 6.01
C GLY A 444 -30.72 -5.19 5.84
N HIS A 445 -29.64 -4.61 5.30
CA HIS A 445 -28.41 -5.34 5.00
C HIS A 445 -27.21 -4.59 5.59
N ILE A 446 -26.15 -5.33 5.96
CA ILE A 446 -24.90 -4.69 6.33
C ILE A 446 -24.38 -3.91 5.11
N PRO A 447 -24.10 -2.60 5.25
CA PRO A 447 -23.46 -1.81 4.21
C PRO A 447 -22.15 -2.47 3.77
N TYR A 448 -21.92 -2.57 2.47
CA TYR A 448 -20.67 -3.15 1.98
C TYR A 448 -19.88 -2.26 1.00
N TYR A 449 -18.57 -2.40 1.07
CA TYR A 449 -17.63 -1.96 0.04
C TYR A 449 -17.07 -3.17 -0.68
N GLU A 450 -16.79 -3.03 -1.97
CA GLU A 450 -16.04 -4.02 -2.73
C GLU A 450 -14.67 -3.45 -3.10
N LEU A 451 -13.63 -4.08 -2.58
CA LEU A 451 -12.23 -3.83 -2.89
C LEU A 451 -11.78 -4.83 -3.97
N ARG A 452 -11.50 -4.34 -5.17
CA ARG A 452 -10.95 -5.14 -6.25
C ARG A 452 -9.44 -5.01 -6.30
N LEU A 453 -8.80 -6.16 -6.37
CA LEU A 453 -7.36 -6.28 -6.41
C LEU A 453 -7.03 -7.00 -7.72
N ASN A 454 -6.55 -6.21 -8.68
CA ASN A 454 -6.28 -6.67 -10.04
C ASN A 454 -4.77 -6.91 -10.22
N PRO A 455 -4.38 -7.94 -10.98
CA PRO A 455 -2.99 -8.17 -11.32
C PRO A 455 -2.54 -7.15 -12.37
N ALA A 456 -1.22 -7.02 -12.56
CA ALA A 456 -0.71 -6.26 -13.68
C ALA A 456 -1.14 -6.95 -14.98
N PRO A 457 -1.73 -6.25 -15.94
CA PRO A 457 -1.98 -6.84 -17.24
C PRO A 457 -0.62 -7.13 -17.90
N LEU A 458 -0.40 -8.38 -18.30
CA LEU A 458 0.84 -8.85 -18.90
C LEU A 458 0.67 -8.99 -20.43
N GLY A 459 1.78 -8.84 -21.15
CA GLY A 459 1.83 -9.09 -22.59
C GLY A 459 1.11 -8.04 -23.45
N PRO A 460 0.59 -8.42 -24.63
CA PRO A 460 -0.05 -7.49 -25.57
C PRO A 460 -1.30 -6.79 -25.00
N GLN A 461 -1.90 -7.33 -23.94
CA GLN A 461 -3.05 -6.74 -23.24
C GLN A 461 -2.65 -5.75 -22.14
N ALA A 462 -1.36 -5.44 -21.99
CA ALA A 462 -0.87 -4.45 -21.03
C ALA A 462 -1.60 -3.09 -21.18
N MET A 463 -1.89 -2.68 -22.42
CA MET A 463 -2.71 -1.50 -22.70
C MET A 463 -4.06 -1.90 -23.33
N GLN A 464 -5.12 -1.15 -23.03
CA GLN A 464 -6.44 -1.31 -23.63
C GLN A 464 -6.71 -0.16 -24.58
N GLN A 465 -7.08 -0.44 -25.82
CA GLN A 465 -7.47 0.57 -26.81
C GLN A 465 -8.98 0.52 -27.01
N VAL A 466 -9.65 1.67 -26.89
CA VAL A 466 -11.12 1.75 -26.84
C VAL A 466 -11.66 2.88 -27.71
N GLY A 467 -12.95 2.80 -28.05
CA GLY A 467 -13.61 3.78 -28.91
C GLY A 467 -13.37 3.51 -30.40
N LEU A 468 -12.90 4.52 -31.11
CA LEU A 468 -12.75 4.54 -32.58
C LEU A 468 -11.32 4.17 -33.01
N THR A 469 -10.87 2.96 -32.67
CA THR A 469 -9.47 2.51 -32.86
C THR A 469 -8.99 2.47 -34.31
N TYR A 470 -9.90 2.54 -35.29
CA TYR A 470 -9.58 2.65 -36.71
C TYR A 470 -9.27 4.09 -37.15
N LEU A 471 -9.56 5.09 -36.31
CA LEU A 471 -9.19 6.47 -36.58
C LEU A 471 -7.74 6.73 -36.16
N ASN A 472 -7.09 7.63 -36.89
CA ASN A 472 -5.78 8.17 -36.52
C ASN A 472 -5.94 9.62 -36.06
N PRO A 473 -6.51 9.86 -34.85
CA PRO A 473 -6.74 11.21 -34.37
C PRO A 473 -5.41 11.91 -34.08
N GLU A 474 -5.43 13.25 -34.07
CA GLU A 474 -4.22 14.03 -33.73
C GLU A 474 -3.81 13.78 -32.26
N TYR A 475 -4.81 13.65 -31.39
CA TYR A 475 -4.66 13.41 -29.96
C TYR A 475 -5.52 12.24 -29.50
N VAL A 476 -5.01 11.49 -28.54
CA VAL A 476 -5.77 10.49 -27.76
C VAL A 476 -5.82 10.90 -26.30
N TYR A 477 -6.83 10.45 -25.59
CA TYR A 477 -6.89 10.57 -24.14
C TYR A 477 -6.42 9.26 -23.53
N VAL A 478 -5.35 9.30 -22.74
CA VAL A 478 -4.82 8.16 -22.02
C VAL A 478 -5.22 8.27 -20.56
N VAL A 479 -5.87 7.24 -20.05
CA VAL A 479 -6.12 7.07 -18.62
C VAL A 479 -5.13 6.04 -18.11
N ASP A 480 -4.18 6.47 -17.30
CA ASP A 480 -3.21 5.54 -16.73
C ASP A 480 -3.83 4.66 -15.64
N ALA A 481 -3.07 3.69 -15.14
CA ALA A 481 -3.56 2.74 -14.17
C ALA A 481 -4.06 3.42 -12.87
N PHE A 482 -3.49 4.57 -12.48
CA PHE A 482 -3.92 5.39 -11.34
C PHE A 482 -5.14 6.27 -11.64
N GLY A 483 -5.71 6.18 -12.85
CA GLY A 483 -6.83 7.00 -13.28
C GLY A 483 -6.42 8.42 -13.68
N VAL A 484 -5.14 8.74 -13.85
CA VAL A 484 -4.74 10.08 -14.32
C VAL A 484 -5.01 10.19 -15.81
N ILE A 485 -5.76 11.21 -16.19
CA ILE A 485 -6.11 11.49 -17.59
C ILE A 485 -5.05 12.41 -18.19
N THR A 486 -4.44 11.97 -19.29
CA THR A 486 -3.45 12.75 -20.05
C THR A 486 -3.83 12.78 -21.52
N GLN A 487 -3.82 13.96 -22.14
CA GLN A 487 -3.94 14.08 -23.59
C GLN A 487 -2.57 13.85 -24.23
N VAL A 488 -2.48 12.89 -25.16
CA VAL A 488 -1.22 12.48 -25.80
C VAL A 488 -1.35 12.64 -27.31
N PRO A 489 -0.44 13.38 -27.97
CA PRO A 489 -0.42 13.46 -29.43
C PRO A 489 0.05 12.12 -30.03
N MET A 490 -0.67 11.62 -31.04
CA MET A 490 -0.37 10.32 -31.67
C MET A 490 0.84 10.38 -32.61
N GLN A 491 1.07 11.53 -33.25
CA GLN A 491 2.15 11.64 -34.22
C GLN A 491 3.51 11.75 -33.50
N HIS A 492 4.47 10.89 -33.89
CA HIS A 492 5.76 10.76 -33.22
C HIS A 492 6.54 12.07 -33.08
N TYR A 493 6.40 12.99 -34.03
CA TYR A 493 7.07 14.29 -33.99
C TYR A 493 6.44 15.28 -33.00
N ASN A 494 5.19 15.04 -32.58
CA ASN A 494 4.46 15.86 -31.63
C ASN A 494 4.48 15.30 -30.19
N SER A 495 4.86 14.03 -29.99
CA SER A 495 4.97 13.42 -28.66
C SER A 495 6.42 13.37 -28.17
N ASN A 496 6.62 13.64 -26.88
CA ASN A 496 7.89 13.31 -26.23
C ASN A 496 7.89 11.85 -25.71
N ALA A 497 9.06 11.32 -25.37
CA ALA A 497 9.20 9.94 -24.91
C ALA A 497 8.37 9.66 -23.63
N ALA A 498 8.27 10.65 -22.73
CA ALA A 498 7.48 10.50 -21.51
C ALA A 498 5.98 10.35 -21.81
N GLN A 499 5.43 11.11 -22.75
CA GLN A 499 4.02 11.01 -23.15
C GLN A 499 3.69 9.66 -23.79
N ARG A 500 4.57 9.13 -24.65
CA ARG A 500 4.40 7.78 -25.22
C ARG A 500 4.47 6.70 -24.16
N ALA A 501 5.41 6.82 -23.23
CA ALA A 501 5.54 5.89 -22.12
C ALA A 501 4.26 5.82 -21.26
N ILE A 502 3.44 6.87 -21.21
CA ILE A 502 2.14 6.86 -20.51
C ILE A 502 1.12 5.95 -21.22
N ALA A 503 1.08 5.96 -22.54
CA ALA A 503 0.17 5.13 -23.34
C ALA A 503 0.55 3.64 -23.33
N GLU A 504 1.84 3.36 -23.13
CA GLU A 504 2.41 2.00 -23.14
C GLU A 504 2.41 1.34 -21.75
N GLN A 505 1.93 2.02 -20.70
CA GLN A 505 1.95 1.46 -19.36
C GLN A 505 0.96 0.30 -19.21
N PRO A 506 1.33 -0.76 -18.47
CA PRO A 506 0.38 -1.74 -18.00
C PRO A 506 -0.78 -1.08 -17.25
N GLY A 507 -2.00 -1.41 -17.65
CA GLY A 507 -3.24 -0.87 -17.10
C GLY A 507 -3.66 0.47 -17.72
N ALA A 508 -2.94 0.99 -18.72
CA ALA A 508 -3.38 2.18 -19.43
C ALA A 508 -4.58 1.86 -20.34
N VAL A 509 -5.55 2.78 -20.38
CA VAL A 509 -6.68 2.74 -21.31
C VAL A 509 -6.59 3.94 -22.24
N VAL A 510 -6.43 3.69 -23.53
CA VAL A 510 -6.25 4.70 -24.58
C VAL A 510 -7.56 4.88 -25.34
N LEU A 511 -8.15 6.06 -25.21
CA LEU A 511 -9.37 6.45 -25.90
C LEU A 511 -9.06 7.05 -27.27
N TYR A 512 -9.54 6.37 -28.30
CA TYR A 512 -9.63 6.89 -29.67
C TYR A 512 -11.04 7.45 -29.86
N SER A 513 -11.16 8.73 -30.24
CA SER A 513 -12.43 9.41 -30.41
C SER A 513 -12.39 10.37 -31.61
N ILE A 514 -13.50 11.05 -31.87
CA ILE A 514 -13.61 12.13 -32.86
C ILE A 514 -12.69 13.29 -32.43
N ASN A 515 -11.96 13.92 -33.36
CA ASN A 515 -11.05 15.02 -33.01
C ASN A 515 -11.82 16.18 -32.34
N ASP A 516 -11.17 16.85 -31.38
CA ASP A 516 -11.79 17.95 -30.64
C ASP A 516 -12.25 19.11 -31.55
N ASN A 517 -11.57 19.30 -32.68
CA ASN A 517 -11.92 20.32 -33.69
C ASN A 517 -13.18 19.99 -34.49
N ASP A 518 -13.54 18.71 -34.58
CA ASP A 518 -14.72 18.24 -35.31
C ASP A 518 -15.98 18.26 -34.43
N LEU A 519 -15.83 18.41 -33.10
CA LEU A 519 -16.94 18.42 -32.14
C LEU A 519 -17.72 19.75 -32.18
N PRO A 520 -19.08 19.71 -32.29
CA PRO A 520 -19.89 20.91 -32.16
C PRO A 520 -19.72 21.57 -30.79
N LYS A 521 -19.99 22.88 -30.69
CA LYS A 521 -19.74 23.66 -29.46
C LYS A 521 -20.35 23.06 -28.19
N GLY A 522 -21.54 22.44 -28.28
CA GLY A 522 -22.21 21.79 -27.15
C GLY A 522 -21.64 20.42 -26.72
N PHE A 523 -20.67 19.89 -27.46
CA PHE A 523 -20.08 18.56 -27.25
C PHE A 523 -18.55 18.58 -27.12
N ARG A 524 -17.92 19.76 -27.03
CA ARG A 524 -16.45 19.89 -26.95
C ARG A 524 -15.80 19.19 -25.75
N ASP A 525 -16.58 18.92 -24.72
CA ASP A 525 -16.15 18.24 -23.49
C ASP A 525 -16.35 16.71 -23.55
N ILE A 526 -16.90 16.17 -24.64
CA ILE A 526 -17.33 14.77 -24.69
C ILE A 526 -16.15 13.81 -24.55
N ASN A 527 -15.00 14.12 -25.14
CA ASN A 527 -13.81 13.28 -25.09
C ASN A 527 -13.22 13.22 -23.68
N LEU A 528 -13.14 14.35 -22.99
CA LEU A 528 -12.73 14.40 -21.59
C LEU A 528 -13.71 13.65 -20.68
N GLN A 529 -15.02 13.79 -20.91
CA GLN A 529 -16.04 13.05 -20.15
C GLN A 529 -15.92 11.55 -20.36
N LEU A 530 -15.72 11.09 -21.60
CA LEU A 530 -15.46 9.68 -21.90
C LEU A 530 -14.20 9.19 -21.17
N ALA A 531 -13.12 9.97 -21.18
CA ALA A 531 -11.90 9.63 -20.44
C ALA A 531 -12.15 9.54 -18.92
N GLN A 532 -13.01 10.40 -18.34
CA GLN A 532 -13.41 10.28 -16.93
C GLN A 532 -14.15 8.96 -16.65
N PHE A 533 -14.99 8.48 -17.56
CA PHE A 533 -15.60 7.15 -17.43
C PHE A 533 -14.55 6.03 -17.44
N LEU A 534 -13.48 6.16 -18.23
CA LEU A 534 -12.41 5.16 -18.30
C LEU A 534 -11.55 5.03 -17.04
N GLN A 535 -11.58 6.02 -16.13
CA GLN A 535 -10.96 5.86 -14.78
C GLN A 535 -11.57 4.66 -14.04
N HIS A 536 -12.85 4.38 -14.31
CA HIS A 536 -13.65 3.30 -13.74
C HIS A 536 -13.56 1.98 -14.53
N TRP A 537 -12.52 1.79 -15.34
CA TRP A 537 -12.35 0.55 -16.09
C TRP A 537 -12.20 -0.68 -15.19
N GLN A 538 -12.94 -1.75 -15.51
CA GLN A 538 -12.88 -3.02 -14.80
C GLN A 538 -11.94 -4.01 -15.49
N PHE A 539 -10.67 -4.02 -15.05
CA PHE A 539 -9.60 -4.87 -15.62
C PHE A 539 -9.79 -6.37 -15.42
N SER A 540 -10.69 -6.79 -14.53
CA SER A 540 -10.99 -8.21 -14.33
C SER A 540 -11.85 -8.81 -15.47
N VAL A 541 -12.42 -7.99 -16.34
CA VAL A 541 -13.29 -8.45 -17.44
C VAL A 541 -12.49 -8.41 -18.73
N ASN A 542 -12.40 -9.54 -19.44
CA ASN A 542 -11.86 -9.53 -20.79
C ASN A 542 -12.91 -8.94 -21.74
N TRP A 543 -12.83 -7.63 -22.00
CA TRP A 543 -13.74 -6.97 -22.92
C TRP A 543 -13.73 -7.63 -24.31
N GLN A 544 -12.54 -7.99 -24.82
CA GLN A 544 -12.36 -8.36 -26.23
C GLN A 544 -13.26 -9.54 -26.62
N ASP A 545 -13.49 -10.45 -25.67
CA ASP A 545 -14.38 -11.58 -25.83
C ASP A 545 -15.83 -11.12 -26.06
N ASN A 546 -16.31 -10.10 -25.34
CA ASN A 546 -17.67 -9.58 -25.47
C ASN A 546 -17.93 -8.98 -26.87
N VAL A 547 -17.00 -8.18 -27.41
CA VAL A 547 -17.19 -7.59 -28.75
C VAL A 547 -17.12 -8.62 -29.86
N SER A 548 -16.30 -9.66 -29.71
CA SER A 548 -16.17 -10.71 -30.72
C SER A 548 -17.43 -11.57 -30.86
N ASN A 549 -18.20 -11.72 -29.78
CA ASN A 549 -19.43 -12.50 -29.78
C ASN A 549 -20.57 -11.77 -30.49
N ASP A 550 -20.68 -10.45 -30.31
CA ASP A 550 -21.72 -9.64 -30.97
C ASP A 550 -21.47 -9.51 -32.48
N ALA A 551 -20.20 -9.39 -32.90
CA ALA A 551 -19.83 -9.33 -34.31
C ALA A 551 -20.11 -10.63 -35.09
N LYS A 552 -20.27 -11.76 -34.39
CA LYS A 552 -20.69 -13.04 -34.98
C LYS A 552 -22.21 -13.22 -35.00
N ALA A 553 -22.94 -12.44 -34.19
CA ALA A 553 -24.39 -12.51 -34.07
C ALA A 553 -25.12 -11.57 -35.06
N GLN A 554 -24.40 -10.59 -35.63
CA GLN A 554 -24.82 -9.73 -36.74
C GLN A 554 -24.36 -10.31 -38.07
#